data_AF-A0A539DZ17-F1
#
_entry.id   AF-A0A539DZ17-F1
#
_cell.length_a   1.000
_cell.length_b   1.000
_cell.length_c   1.000
_cell.angle_alpha   90.00
_cell.angle_beta   90.00
_cell.angle_gamma   90.00
#
_symmetry.space_group_name_H-M   'P 1'
#
loop_
_entity.id
_entity.type
_entity.pdbx_description
1 polymer ?
#
loop_
_entity_poly.entity_id
_entity_poly.type
_entity_poly.pdbx_seq_one_letter_code
_entity_poly.pdbx_strand_id
1 'polypeptide(L)'
;MRGVLRVDRVVVVVVTKQRPLARLPTAVIALFFCWPLAAAILPEDRADLLYHLYDGGGIQISGPSLLVRKQLGESTSFAGNYYVDSISSASIDVVTSASQYKEERTEKSLSVDYLHENSTLSAGYTISDENDYNADTVHLGVSQTVFGELTTL
;
A
#
# COMPACT_ATOMS: atom_id res chain seq x y z
N MET A 1 -14.47 32.03 65.77
CA MET A 1 -13.26 31.39 65.20
C MET A 1 -13.61 30.86 63.80
N ARG A 2 -13.20 31.56 62.74
CA ARG A 2 -13.33 31.09 61.35
C ARG A 2 -11.98 31.30 60.68
N GLY A 3 -11.22 30.22 60.54
CA GLY A 3 -9.91 30.20 59.89
C GLY A 3 -10.09 30.36 58.39
N VAL A 4 -9.48 31.41 57.85
CA VAL A 4 -9.32 31.63 56.41
C VAL A 4 -8.19 30.71 55.95
N LEU A 5 -8.48 29.77 55.04
CA LEU A 5 -7.46 28.99 54.36
C LEU A 5 -6.70 29.90 53.38
N ARG A 6 -5.47 30.27 53.73
CA ARG A 6 -4.52 30.90 52.82
C ARG A 6 -3.92 29.81 51.93
N VAL A 7 -4.17 29.88 50.63
CA VAL A 7 -3.47 29.06 49.64
C VAL A 7 -2.14 29.75 49.36
N ASP A 8 -1.08 29.30 50.01
CA ASP A 8 0.27 29.77 49.70
C ASP A 8 0.68 29.17 48.35
N ARG A 9 0.61 29.99 47.30
CA ARG A 9 1.20 29.67 46.00
C ARG A 9 2.72 29.75 46.13
N VAL A 10 3.35 28.61 46.39
CA VAL A 10 4.81 28.50 46.33
C VAL A 10 5.22 28.58 44.87
N VAL A 11 5.71 29.76 44.47
CA VAL A 11 6.38 29.96 43.19
C VAL A 11 7.84 29.54 43.40
N VAL A 12 8.21 28.39 42.86
CA VAL A 12 9.62 27.98 42.78
C VAL A 12 10.25 28.73 41.61
N VAL A 13 10.90 29.86 41.89
CA VAL A 13 11.75 30.53 40.91
C VAL A 13 13.13 29.88 40.95
N VAL A 14 13.42 29.03 39.97
CA VAL A 14 14.77 28.49 39.78
C VAL A 14 15.62 29.60 39.15
N VAL A 15 16.35 30.35 39.98
CA VAL A 15 17.38 31.27 39.49
C VAL A 15 18.66 30.48 39.24
N THR A 16 18.88 30.06 37.99
CA THR A 16 20.18 29.52 37.59
C THR A 16 21.11 30.67 37.23
N LYS A 17 22.25 30.79 37.92
CA LYS A 17 23.32 31.74 37.59
C LYS A 17 23.80 31.45 36.16
N GLN A 18 23.56 32.37 35.23
CA GLN A 18 23.81 32.16 33.82
C GLN A 18 25.31 32.09 33.52
N ARG A 19 25.80 30.91 33.15
CA ARG A 19 26.97 30.75 32.29
C ARG A 19 26.44 30.52 30.86
N PRO A 20 26.63 31.44 29.90
CA PRO A 20 25.88 31.47 28.64
C PRO A 20 26.36 30.46 27.58
N LEU A 21 27.09 29.41 27.96
CA LEU A 21 27.73 28.50 26.99
C LEU A 21 27.13 27.09 26.93
N ALA A 22 26.23 26.73 27.84
CA ALA A 22 25.74 25.35 27.98
C ALA A 22 24.29 25.11 27.51
N ARG A 23 23.58 26.14 27.01
CA ARG A 23 22.16 26.04 26.60
C ARG A 23 21.93 25.87 25.09
N LEU A 24 22.94 26.08 24.26
CA LEU A 24 22.84 25.83 22.82
C LEU A 24 22.72 24.34 22.44
N PRO A 25 23.42 23.37 23.06
CA PRO A 25 23.35 21.99 22.58
C PRO A 25 21.99 21.33 22.89
N THR A 26 21.32 21.72 23.97
CA THR A 26 20.04 21.12 24.38
C THR A 26 18.87 21.55 23.48
N ALA A 27 18.85 22.81 23.01
CA ALA A 27 17.82 23.29 22.09
C ALA A 27 17.99 22.72 20.66
N VAL A 28 19.23 22.50 20.23
CA VAL A 28 19.52 21.87 18.92
C VAL A 28 19.16 20.38 18.94
N ILE A 29 19.41 19.67 20.04
CA ILE A 29 19.00 18.26 20.20
C ILE A 29 17.48 18.11 20.19
N ALA A 30 16.73 19.03 20.82
CA ALA A 30 15.26 19.00 20.81
C ALA A 30 14.67 19.26 19.40
N LEU A 31 15.33 20.06 18.57
CA LEU A 31 14.90 20.32 17.19
C LEU A 31 15.13 19.12 16.25
N PHE A 32 16.13 18.28 16.55
CA PHE A 32 16.43 17.06 15.78
C PHE A 32 15.39 15.93 15.97
N PHE A 33 14.55 16.01 16.99
CA PHE A 33 13.51 15.00 17.29
C PHE A 33 12.12 15.35 16.74
N CYS A 34 11.98 16.45 16.01
CA CYS A 34 10.74 16.78 15.31
C CYS A 34 10.71 16.04 13.96
N TRP A 35 10.62 14.70 14.00
CA TRP A 35 10.26 13.96 12.79
C TRP A 35 8.79 14.25 12.46
N PRO A 36 8.44 14.47 11.18
CA PRO A 36 7.06 14.59 10.78
C PRO A 36 6.32 13.28 11.13
N LEU A 37 5.22 13.39 11.87
CA LEU A 37 4.16 12.38 11.83
C LEU A 37 3.57 12.44 10.41
N ALA A 38 4.19 11.73 9.47
CA ALA A 38 3.55 11.40 8.21
C ALA A 38 2.65 10.18 8.44
N ALA A 39 1.53 10.14 7.73
CA ALA A 39 0.63 9.00 7.73
C ALA A 39 0.63 8.49 6.30
N ALA A 40 1.24 7.32 6.08
CA ALA A 40 0.99 6.65 4.81
C ALA A 40 -0.52 6.45 4.66
N ILE A 41 -1.02 6.50 3.44
CA ILE A 41 -2.46 6.39 3.16
C ILE A 41 -2.78 5.01 2.60
N LEU A 42 -3.92 4.47 3.02
CA LEU A 42 -4.45 3.28 2.38
C LEU A 42 -4.90 3.61 0.94
N PRO A 43 -4.81 2.63 0.03
CA PRO A 43 -5.35 2.82 -1.32
C PRO A 43 -6.87 3.06 -1.26
N GLU A 44 -7.39 3.97 -2.09
CA GLU A 44 -8.80 4.37 -2.09
C GLU A 44 -9.78 3.22 -2.42
N ASP A 45 -11.01 3.35 -1.92
CA ASP A 45 -12.14 2.49 -2.28
C ASP A 45 -12.43 2.61 -3.78
N ARG A 46 -12.45 1.47 -4.48
CA ARG A 46 -12.73 1.45 -5.92
C ARG A 46 -13.35 0.15 -6.37
N ALA A 47 -14.18 0.24 -7.40
CA ALA A 47 -14.74 -0.90 -8.11
C ALA A 47 -14.58 -0.63 -9.61
N ASP A 48 -13.66 -1.34 -10.24
CA ASP A 48 -13.31 -1.11 -11.64
C ASP A 48 -13.69 -2.33 -12.46
N LEU A 49 -14.33 -2.06 -13.59
CA LEU A 49 -14.52 -3.02 -14.67
C LEU A 49 -13.69 -2.55 -15.84
N LEU A 50 -12.83 -3.44 -16.32
CA LEU A 50 -11.96 -3.21 -17.46
C LEU A 50 -12.15 -4.34 -18.47
N TYR A 51 -12.02 -4.01 -19.74
CA TYR A 51 -11.90 -5.00 -20.80
C TYR A 51 -10.66 -4.63 -21.61
N HIS A 52 -9.70 -5.55 -21.71
CA HIS A 52 -8.53 -5.38 -22.55
C HIS A 52 -8.69 -6.11 -23.88
N LEU A 53 -8.14 -5.51 -24.93
CA LEU A 53 -8.02 -6.11 -26.24
C LEU A 53 -6.72 -5.63 -26.88
N TYR A 54 -5.90 -6.59 -27.30
CA TYR A 54 -4.74 -6.39 -28.14
C TYR A 54 -4.90 -7.27 -29.37
N ASP A 55 -4.63 -6.71 -30.55
CA ASP A 55 -4.63 -7.43 -31.83
C ASP A 55 -3.42 -6.94 -32.63
N GLY A 56 -2.42 -7.81 -32.79
CA GLY A 56 -1.18 -7.47 -33.46
C GLY A 56 -0.22 -8.65 -33.59
N GLY A 57 0.54 -8.68 -34.69
CA GLY A 57 1.54 -9.73 -34.92
C GLY A 57 0.94 -11.13 -35.12
N GLY A 58 -0.35 -11.22 -35.49
CA GLY A 58 -1.08 -12.47 -35.59
C GLY A 58 -1.43 -13.08 -34.23
N ILE A 59 -1.43 -12.28 -33.16
CA ILE A 59 -1.89 -12.70 -31.84
C ILE A 59 -2.99 -11.75 -31.40
N GLN A 60 -4.06 -12.32 -30.86
CA GLN A 60 -5.12 -11.59 -30.20
C GLN A 60 -5.13 -11.96 -28.72
N ILE A 61 -5.11 -10.94 -27.85
CA ILE A 61 -5.17 -11.09 -26.40
C ILE A 61 -6.36 -10.27 -25.91
N SER A 62 -7.27 -10.88 -25.16
CA SER A 62 -8.47 -10.16 -24.71
C SER A 62 -9.08 -10.76 -23.47
N GLY A 63 -9.74 -9.92 -22.68
CA GLY A 63 -10.57 -10.40 -21.60
C GLY A 63 -11.04 -9.32 -20.63
N PRO A 64 -12.04 -9.63 -19.80
CA PRO A 64 -12.49 -8.76 -18.74
C PRO A 64 -11.61 -8.84 -17.49
N SER A 65 -11.56 -7.73 -16.76
CA SER A 65 -11.01 -7.64 -15.42
C SER A 65 -11.97 -6.89 -14.51
N LEU A 66 -12.15 -7.41 -13.31
CA LEU A 66 -12.89 -6.77 -12.22
C LEU A 66 -11.95 -6.63 -11.02
N LEU A 67 -11.87 -5.43 -10.47
CA LEU A 67 -11.21 -5.14 -9.20
C LEU A 67 -12.23 -4.52 -8.25
N VAL A 68 -12.28 -5.00 -7.02
CA VAL A 68 -13.03 -4.35 -5.94
C VAL A 68 -12.10 -4.18 -4.76
N ARG A 69 -11.99 -2.95 -4.26
CA ARG A 69 -11.23 -2.59 -3.07
C ARG A 69 -12.09 -1.77 -2.12
N LYS A 70 -11.94 -2.05 -0.82
CA LYS A 70 -12.63 -1.35 0.24
C LYS A 70 -11.80 -1.24 1.52
N GLN A 71 -11.75 -0.04 2.07
CA GLN A 71 -11.20 0.27 3.37
C GLN A 71 -12.20 -0.08 4.47
N LEU A 72 -11.69 -0.65 5.56
CA LEU A 72 -12.40 -0.89 6.80
C LEU A 72 -11.73 -0.08 7.91
N GLY A 73 -12.26 1.12 8.17
CA GLY A 73 -11.66 2.08 9.08
C GLY A 73 -10.46 2.79 8.45
N GLU A 74 -9.54 3.25 9.29
CA GLU A 74 -8.41 4.08 8.85
C GLU A 74 -7.14 3.27 8.59
N SER A 75 -7.08 2.00 9.04
CA SER A 75 -5.84 1.21 9.07
C SER A 75 -5.88 -0.07 8.25
N THR A 76 -7.03 -0.46 7.67
CA THR A 76 -7.14 -1.73 6.95
C THR A 76 -7.87 -1.57 5.62
N SER A 77 -7.37 -2.19 4.56
CA SER A 77 -8.01 -2.26 3.24
C SER A 77 -8.04 -3.70 2.74
N PHE A 78 -9.12 -4.09 2.08
CA PHE A 78 -9.26 -5.38 1.42
C PHE A 78 -9.45 -5.18 -0.08
N ALA A 79 -8.85 -6.04 -0.89
CA ALA A 79 -9.08 -6.05 -2.33
C ALA A 79 -9.30 -7.46 -2.85
N GLY A 80 -10.22 -7.59 -3.81
CA GLY A 80 -10.45 -8.80 -4.57
C GLY A 80 -10.33 -8.48 -6.07
N ASN A 81 -9.71 -9.38 -6.82
CA ASN A 81 -9.57 -9.26 -8.27
C ASN A 81 -10.04 -10.54 -8.96
N TYR A 82 -10.65 -10.36 -10.11
CA TYR A 82 -11.00 -11.41 -11.06
C TYR A 82 -10.53 -10.97 -12.44
N TYR A 83 -9.56 -11.67 -13.01
CA TYR A 83 -8.94 -11.33 -14.28
C TYR A 83 -9.03 -12.53 -15.21
N VAL A 84 -9.61 -12.33 -16.39
CA VAL A 84 -9.64 -13.35 -17.45
C VAL A 84 -8.83 -12.85 -18.61
N ASP A 85 -7.98 -13.71 -19.14
CA ASP A 85 -7.15 -13.43 -20.29
C ASP A 85 -7.20 -14.57 -21.29
N SER A 86 -7.64 -14.28 -22.51
CA SER A 86 -7.67 -15.24 -23.60
C SER A 86 -6.65 -14.84 -24.64
N ILE A 87 -5.73 -15.76 -24.94
CA ILE A 87 -4.73 -15.61 -25.99
C ILE A 87 -5.14 -16.52 -27.15
N SER A 88 -5.16 -15.97 -28.36
CA SER A 88 -5.26 -16.76 -29.57
C SER A 88 -4.16 -16.37 -30.55
N SER A 89 -3.46 -17.37 -31.08
CA SER A 89 -2.43 -17.18 -32.09
C SER A 89 -2.92 -17.63 -33.45
N ALA A 90 -2.80 -16.73 -34.39
CA ALA A 90 -2.92 -16.89 -35.84
C ALA A 90 -1.66 -16.33 -36.52
N SER A 91 -0.48 -16.45 -35.89
CA SER A 91 0.76 -15.97 -36.49
C SER A 91 0.96 -16.64 -37.86
N ILE A 92 1.53 -15.93 -38.83
CA ILE A 92 1.67 -16.43 -40.21
C ILE A 92 2.34 -17.81 -40.25
N ASP A 93 3.35 -18.03 -39.39
CA ASP A 93 4.04 -19.32 -39.27
C ASP A 93 3.16 -20.43 -38.65
N VAL A 94 2.23 -20.07 -37.77
CA VAL A 94 1.22 -21.00 -37.23
C VAL A 94 0.13 -21.29 -38.26
N VAL A 95 -0.29 -20.32 -39.08
CA VAL A 95 -1.31 -20.53 -40.13
C VAL A 95 -0.77 -21.39 -41.28
N THR A 96 0.52 -21.28 -41.62
CA THR A 96 1.12 -22.06 -42.71
C THR A 96 1.71 -23.40 -42.29
N SER A 97 2.10 -23.56 -41.02
CA SER A 97 2.92 -24.71 -40.58
C SER A 97 2.41 -25.42 -39.31
N ALA A 98 1.52 -24.83 -38.53
CA ALA A 98 1.03 -25.42 -37.27
C ALA A 98 -0.50 -25.35 -37.13
N SER A 99 -1.02 -25.81 -35.99
CA SER A 99 -2.44 -25.71 -35.66
C SER A 99 -2.71 -24.45 -34.84
N GLN A 100 -3.91 -23.87 -35.00
CA GLN A 100 -4.33 -22.69 -34.25
C GLN A 100 -4.22 -22.93 -32.74
N TYR A 101 -3.56 -22.01 -32.03
CA TYR A 101 -3.38 -22.07 -30.59
C TYR A 101 -4.40 -21.16 -29.89
N LYS A 102 -5.03 -21.67 -28.83
CA LYS A 102 -5.92 -20.93 -27.94
C LYS A 102 -5.63 -21.32 -26.51
N GLU A 103 -5.58 -20.31 -25.65
CA GLU A 103 -5.33 -20.45 -24.22
C GLU A 103 -6.16 -19.42 -23.48
N GLU A 104 -6.68 -19.81 -22.32
CA GLU A 104 -7.43 -18.96 -21.41
C GLU A 104 -6.90 -19.13 -20.00
N ARG A 105 -6.60 -17.99 -19.37
CA ARG A 105 -6.19 -17.89 -17.98
C ARG A 105 -7.26 -17.18 -17.17
N THR A 106 -7.72 -17.82 -16.10
CA THR A 106 -8.56 -17.19 -15.10
C THR A 106 -7.76 -17.02 -13.81
N GLU A 107 -7.51 -15.78 -13.43
CA GLU A 107 -6.81 -15.44 -12.20
C GLU A 107 -7.76 -14.79 -11.18
N LYS A 108 -7.71 -15.26 -9.94
CA LYS A 108 -8.46 -14.73 -8.81
C LYS A 108 -7.48 -14.35 -7.72
N SER A 109 -7.57 -13.14 -7.19
CA SER A 109 -6.75 -12.75 -6.03
C SER A 109 -7.57 -12.08 -4.94
N LEU A 110 -7.10 -12.27 -3.71
CA LEU A 110 -7.59 -11.60 -2.52
C LEU A 110 -6.39 -11.06 -1.75
N SER A 111 -6.44 -9.80 -1.33
CA SER A 111 -5.39 -9.16 -0.55
C SER A 111 -5.94 -8.30 0.58
N VAL A 112 -5.10 -8.11 1.59
CA VAL A 112 -5.32 -7.22 2.72
C VAL A 112 -4.09 -6.34 2.89
N ASP A 113 -4.33 -5.05 3.10
CA ASP A 113 -3.33 -4.05 3.43
C ASP A 113 -3.62 -3.53 4.84
N TYR A 114 -2.62 -3.54 5.71
CA TYR A 114 -2.67 -2.97 7.05
C TYR A 114 -1.67 -1.82 7.16
N LEU A 115 -2.20 -0.64 7.43
CA LEU A 115 -1.45 0.59 7.57
C LEU A 115 -1.14 0.86 9.05
N HIS A 116 0.13 1.11 9.33
CA HIS A 116 0.61 1.56 10.63
C HIS A 116 1.64 2.69 10.45
N GLU A 117 1.24 3.91 10.84
CA GLU A 117 2.04 5.12 10.64
C GLU A 117 2.42 5.33 9.17
N ASN A 118 3.70 5.19 8.82
CA ASN A 118 4.24 5.32 7.47
C ASN A 118 4.47 3.99 6.76
N SER A 119 4.09 2.88 7.39
CA SER A 119 4.36 1.53 6.90
C SER A 119 3.06 0.82 6.55
N THR A 120 3.03 0.18 5.39
CA THR A 120 1.93 -0.69 4.97
C THR A 120 2.44 -2.12 4.92
N LEU A 121 1.73 -3.02 5.61
CA LEU A 121 1.91 -4.46 5.54
C LEU A 121 0.86 -5.03 4.60
N SER A 122 1.28 -5.76 3.59
CA SER A 122 0.38 -6.37 2.60
C SER A 122 0.49 -7.88 2.67
N ALA A 123 -0.63 -8.56 2.57
CA ALA A 123 -0.69 -10.00 2.43
C ALA A 123 -1.79 -10.39 1.47
N GLY A 124 -1.63 -11.51 0.78
CA GLY A 124 -2.71 -12.05 -0.01
C GLY A 124 -2.38 -13.34 -0.74
N TYR A 125 -3.34 -13.75 -1.54
CA TYR A 125 -3.36 -15.06 -2.16
C TYR A 125 -3.96 -14.94 -3.56
N THR A 126 -3.35 -15.64 -4.51
CA THR A 126 -3.74 -15.66 -5.91
C THR A 126 -3.84 -17.10 -6.40
N ILE A 127 -4.93 -17.41 -7.08
CA ILE A 127 -5.13 -18.67 -7.81
C ILE A 127 -5.15 -18.31 -9.29
N SER A 128 -4.38 -19.04 -10.10
CA SER A 128 -4.39 -18.94 -11.56
C SER A 128 -4.69 -20.32 -12.15
N ASP A 129 -5.77 -20.41 -12.91
CA ASP A 129 -6.16 -21.60 -13.67
C ASP A 129 -5.96 -21.32 -15.16
N GLU A 130 -5.15 -22.14 -15.82
CA GLU A 130 -4.85 -22.11 -17.26
C GLU A 130 -5.22 -23.46 -17.88
N ASN A 131 -5.22 -23.55 -19.22
CA ASN A 131 -5.62 -24.78 -19.91
C ASN A 131 -4.75 -26.01 -19.57
N ASP A 132 -3.47 -25.80 -19.25
CA ASP A 132 -2.49 -26.85 -18.99
C ASP A 132 -1.71 -26.66 -17.68
N TYR A 133 -2.00 -25.59 -16.92
CA TYR A 133 -1.27 -25.24 -15.71
C TYR A 133 -2.19 -24.63 -14.64
N ASN A 134 -1.96 -24.98 -13.38
CA ASN A 134 -2.63 -24.36 -12.24
C ASN A 134 -1.58 -23.91 -11.21
N ALA A 135 -1.77 -22.73 -10.65
CA ALA A 135 -0.86 -22.14 -9.68
C ALA A 135 -1.58 -21.45 -8.52
N ASP A 136 -1.03 -21.66 -7.32
CA ASP A 136 -1.44 -21.00 -6.08
C ASP A 136 -0.26 -20.20 -5.52
N THR A 137 -0.45 -18.90 -5.33
CA THR A 137 0.62 -17.98 -4.89
C THR A 137 0.21 -17.23 -3.63
N VAL A 138 1.06 -17.25 -2.61
CA VAL A 138 0.94 -16.39 -1.42
C VAL A 138 1.93 -15.23 -1.56
N HIS A 139 1.47 -14.00 -1.32
CA HIS A 139 2.32 -12.82 -1.29
C HIS A 139 2.31 -12.15 0.08
N LEU A 140 3.48 -11.67 0.49
CA LEU A 140 3.68 -10.85 1.67
C LEU A 140 4.57 -9.66 1.27
N GLY A 141 4.18 -8.47 1.69
CA GLY A 141 4.87 -7.23 1.35
C GLY A 141 4.94 -6.29 2.54
N VAL A 142 6.00 -5.50 2.58
CA VAL A 142 6.13 -4.36 3.48
C VAL A 142 6.57 -3.19 2.63
N SER A 143 5.90 -2.07 2.80
CA SER A 143 6.28 -0.83 2.14
C SER A 143 6.32 0.31 3.14
N GLN A 144 7.31 1.19 3.01
CA GLN A 144 7.46 2.34 3.90
C GLN A 144 7.57 3.63 3.11
N THR A 145 6.76 4.61 3.51
CA THR A 145 6.78 5.93 2.93
C THR A 145 7.77 6.83 3.67
N VAL A 146 8.61 7.54 2.94
CA VAL A 146 9.70 8.38 3.46
C VAL A 146 9.65 9.79 2.88
N PHE A 147 10.39 10.71 3.50
CA PHE A 147 10.49 12.12 3.06
C PHE A 147 9.14 12.85 2.97
N GLY A 148 8.18 12.51 3.85
CA GLY A 148 6.86 13.14 3.85
C GLY A 148 6.05 12.80 2.60
N GLU A 149 5.98 11.51 2.27
CA GLU A 149 5.18 10.98 1.15
C GLU A 149 5.70 11.29 -0.26
N LEU A 150 6.94 11.76 -0.36
CA LEU A 150 7.57 12.01 -1.66
C LEU A 150 8.15 10.73 -2.29
N THR A 151 8.40 9.68 -1.51
CA THR A 151 8.96 8.42 -2.00
C THR A 151 8.58 7.26 -1.10
N THR A 152 8.54 6.06 -1.69
CA THR A 152 8.18 4.81 -1.04
C THR A 152 9.28 3.78 -1.28
N LEU A 153 9.61 3.00 -0.24
CA LEU A 153 10.52 1.86 -0.27
C LEU A 153 9.75 0.53 -0.15
#